data_AF-A0A1Q7FP37-F1
#
_entry.id   AF-A0A1Q7FP37-F1
#
_cell.length_a   1.000
_cell.length_b   1.000
_cell.length_c   1.000
_cell.angle_alpha   90.00
_cell.angle_beta   90.00
_cell.angle_gamma   90.00
#
_symmetry.space_group_name_H-M   'P 1'
#
loop_
_entity.id
_entity.type
_entity.pdbx_description
1 polymer ?
#
loop_
_entity_poly.entity_id
_entity_poly.type
_entity_poly.pdbx_seq_one_letter_code
_entity_poly.pdbx_strand_id
1 'polypeptide(L)'
;MATFFFSVPRELEESAQMDGASRVQIFFRIVSVVALPGYASTAIVVFIQVWNEFLLALTLSTPYTTTVQVKLEEVKGSYVALYNL
;
A
#
# COMPACT_ATOMS: atom_id res chain seq x y z
N MET A 1 3.26 -0.35 -10.90
CA MET A 1 3.81 -1.71 -10.76
C MET A 1 4.18 -2.37 -12.10
N ALA A 2 3.28 -2.45 -13.08
CA ALA A 2 3.53 -3.14 -14.36
C ALA A 2 4.85 -2.71 -15.06
N THR A 3 5.15 -1.41 -15.07
CA THR A 3 6.38 -0.86 -15.67
C THR A 3 7.66 -1.41 -15.03
N PHE A 4 7.66 -1.73 -13.74
CA PHE A 4 8.83 -2.30 -13.06
C PHE A 4 9.08 -3.76 -13.47
N PHE A 5 8.02 -4.54 -13.71
CA PHE A 5 8.18 -5.89 -14.26
C PHE A 5 8.73 -5.87 -15.69
N PHE A 6 8.32 -4.90 -16.52
CA PHE A 6 8.88 -4.73 -17.86
C PHE A 6 10.32 -4.21 -17.86
N SER A 7 10.80 -3.64 -16.75
CA SER A 7 12.18 -3.19 -16.62
C SER A 7 13.16 -4.34 -16.35
N VAL A 8 12.67 -5.54 -16.02
CA VAL A 8 13.53 -6.71 -15.80
C VAL A 8 14.11 -7.16 -17.15
N PRO A 9 15.44 -7.15 -17.32
CA PRO A 9 16.07 -7.66 -18.52
C PRO A 9 15.76 -9.15 -18.69
N ARG A 10 15.20 -9.51 -19.84
CA ARG A 10 14.87 -10.91 -20.16
C ARG A 10 16.10 -11.82 -20.15
N GLU A 11 17.27 -11.28 -20.47
CA GLU A 11 18.56 -11.96 -20.41
C GLU A 11 18.89 -12.53 -19.02
N LEU A 12 18.46 -11.86 -17.94
CA LEU A 12 18.66 -12.36 -16.56
C LEU A 12 17.77 -13.57 -16.24
N GLU A 13 16.58 -13.64 -16.83
CA GLU A 13 15.72 -14.81 -16.67
C GLU A 13 16.24 -15.99 -17.50
N GLU A 14 16.74 -15.71 -18.71
CA GLU A 14 17.32 -16.72 -19.60
C GLU A 14 18.61 -17.30 -19.01
N SER A 15 19.49 -16.48 -18.44
CA SER A 15 20.70 -16.97 -17.75
C SER A 15 20.37 -17.83 -16.53
N ALA A 16 19.41 -17.42 -15.71
CA ALA A 16 18.98 -18.20 -14.55
C ALA A 16 18.32 -19.54 -14.95
N GLN A 17 17.63 -19.59 -16.09
CA GLN A 17 17.10 -20.85 -16.65
C GLN A 17 18.23 -21.77 -17.12
N MET A 18 19.28 -21.22 -17.75
CA MET A 18 20.48 -21.97 -18.13
C MET A 18 21.23 -22.54 -16.91
N ASP A 19 21.22 -21.81 -15.79
CA ASP A 19 21.74 -22.27 -14.49
C ASP A 19 20.85 -23.32 -13.80
N GLY A 20 19.73 -23.72 -14.41
CA GLY A 20 18.82 -24.73 -13.90
C GLY A 20 17.84 -24.24 -12.83
N ALA A 21 17.68 -22.92 -12.65
CA ALA A 21 16.70 -22.38 -11.72
C ALA A 21 15.26 -22.60 -12.21
N SER A 22 14.39 -23.05 -11.32
CA SER A 22 12.96 -23.18 -11.63
C SER A 22 12.29 -21.81 -11.84
N ARG A 23 11.21 -21.75 -12.63
CA ARG A 23 10.47 -20.49 -12.89
C ARG A 23 10.01 -19.79 -11.61
N VAL A 24 9.58 -20.55 -10.60
CA VAL A 24 9.16 -20.02 -9.29
C VAL A 24 10.36 -19.41 -8.55
N GLN A 25 11.52 -20.06 -8.60
CA GLN A 25 12.75 -19.55 -8.01
C GLN A 25 13.20 -18.25 -8.68
N ILE A 26 13.14 -18.17 -10.02
CA ILE A 26 13.47 -16.97 -10.79
C ILE A 26 12.54 -15.81 -10.39
N PHE A 27 11.24 -16.07 -10.30
CA PHE A 27 10.27 -15.07 -9.88
C PHE A 27 10.59 -14.50 -8.48
N PHE A 28 10.81 -15.35 -7.49
CA PHE A 28 11.02 -14.90 -6.11
C PHE A 28 12.44 -14.42 -5.80
N ARG A 29 13.46 -14.81 -6.58
CA ARG A 29 14.86 -14.41 -6.32
C ARG A 29 15.37 -13.29 -7.23
N ILE A 30 14.82 -13.16 -8.43
CA ILE A 30 15.30 -12.19 -9.43
C ILE A 30 14.21 -11.14 -9.65
N VAL A 31 13.06 -11.56 -10.18
CA VAL A 31 11.99 -10.64 -10.61
C VAL A 31 11.44 -9.81 -9.43
N SER A 32 11.14 -10.46 -8.30
CA SER A 32 10.61 -9.80 -7.10
C SER A 32 11.59 -8.79 -6.50
N VAL A 33 12.89 -9.12 -6.49
CA VAL A 33 13.95 -8.29 -5.91
C VAL A 33 14.20 -7.07 -6.78
N VAL A 34 14.21 -7.22 -8.10
CA VAL A 34 14.32 -6.09 -9.03
C VAL A 34 13.05 -5.20 -8.96
N ALA A 35 11.89 -5.80 -8.68
CA ALA A 35 10.62 -5.08 -8.54
C ALA A 35 10.39 -4.47 -7.13
N LEU A 36 11.26 -4.72 -6.13
CA LEU A 36 11.19 -4.12 -4.78
C LEU A 36 10.92 -2.61 -4.76
N PRO A 37 11.65 -1.75 -5.51
CA PRO A 37 11.36 -0.33 -5.54
C PRO A 37 9.93 -0.02 -6.04
N GLY A 38 9.41 -0.84 -6.97
CA GLY A 38 8.03 -0.73 -7.45
C GLY A 38 6.99 -1.11 -6.37
N TYR A 39 7.27 -2.15 -5.58
CA TYR A 39 6.47 -2.50 -4.42
C TYR A 39 6.46 -1.38 -3.37
N ALA A 40 7.61 -0.80 -3.05
CA ALA A 40 7.71 0.29 -2.08
C ALA A 40 6.90 1.52 -2.50
N SER A 41 7.03 1.96 -3.76
CA SER A 41 6.24 3.08 -4.30
C SER A 41 4.74 2.81 -4.23
N THR A 42 4.31 1.61 -4.64
CA THR A 42 2.89 1.23 -4.60
C THR A 42 2.38 1.16 -3.16
N ALA A 43 3.17 0.61 -2.24
CA ALA A 43 2.83 0.51 -0.82
C ALA A 43 2.62 1.88 -0.18
N ILE A 44 3.49 2.86 -0.48
CA ILE A 44 3.34 4.24 0.03
C ILE A 44 2.02 4.86 -0.45
N VAL A 45 1.72 4.75 -1.75
CA VAL A 45 0.49 5.32 -2.31
C VAL A 45 -0.75 4.66 -1.71
N VAL A 46 -0.75 3.33 -1.59
CA VAL A 46 -1.85 2.57 -0.97
C VAL A 46 -1.99 2.95 0.50
N PHE A 47 -0.88 3.07 1.23
CA PHE A 47 -0.91 3.48 2.64
C PHE A 47 -1.54 4.85 2.80
N ILE A 48 -1.16 5.83 1.98
CA ILE A 48 -1.75 7.17 2.01
C ILE A 48 -3.25 7.09 1.72
N GLN A 49 -3.70 6.30 0.75
CA GLN A 49 -5.13 6.17 0.46
C GLN A 49 -5.90 5.55 1.63
N VAL A 50 -5.43 4.41 2.15
CA VAL A 50 -6.10 3.71 3.26
C VAL A 50 -6.09 4.54 4.54
N TRP A 51 -4.99 5.24 4.81
CA TRP A 51 -4.89 6.11 5.99
C TRP A 51 -5.82 7.32 5.91
N ASN A 52 -6.10 7.84 4.72
CA ASN A 52 -7.02 8.98 4.54
C ASN A 52 -8.48 8.56 4.32
N GLU A 53 -8.78 7.27 4.32
CA GLU A 53 -10.13 6.78 4.04
C GLU A 53 -11.07 7.00 5.25
N PHE A 54 -11.76 8.14 5.24
CA PHE A 54 -12.62 8.58 6.34
C PHE A 54 -14.00 7.92 6.33
N LEU A 55 -14.64 7.80 5.16
CA LEU A 55 -16.04 7.37 5.05
C LEU A 55 -16.20 5.91 5.47
N LEU A 56 -15.29 5.05 5.00
CA LEU A 56 -15.27 3.64 5.38
C LEU A 56 -15.01 3.49 6.89
N ALA A 57 -14.08 4.26 7.45
CA ALA A 57 -13.82 4.24 8.89
C ALA A 57 -15.03 4.69 9.70
N LEU A 58 -15.74 5.76 9.30
CA LEU A 58 -16.93 6.24 10.00
C LEU A 58 -18.08 5.23 9.98
N THR A 59 -18.28 4.54 8.86
CA THR A 59 -19.43 3.63 8.67
C THR A 59 -19.22 2.26 9.32
N LEU A 60 -17.99 1.77 9.38
CA LEU A 60 -17.66 0.44 9.93
C LEU A 60 -17.06 0.47 11.33
N SER A 61 -16.65 1.64 11.83
CA SER A 61 -16.08 1.73 13.18
C SER A 61 -17.12 1.58 14.27
N THR A 62 -16.69 0.99 15.38
CA THR A 62 -17.39 0.97 16.66
C THR A 62 -16.66 1.89 17.64
N PRO A 63 -17.25 2.24 18.80
CA PRO A 63 -16.61 3.14 19.76
C PRO A 63 -15.21 2.73 20.21
N TYR A 64 -14.87 1.42 20.14
CA TYR A 64 -13.55 0.89 20.52
C TYR A 64 -12.59 0.68 19.33
N THR A 65 -13.06 0.84 18.10
CA THR A 65 -12.27 0.62 16.86
C THR A 65 -12.23 1.85 15.96
N THR A 66 -12.60 3.01 16.50
CA THR A 66 -12.58 4.28 15.77
C THR A 66 -11.15 4.68 15.43
N THR A 67 -10.93 5.06 14.17
CA THR A 67 -9.62 5.53 13.70
C THR A 67 -9.36 6.97 14.17
N VAL A 68 -8.07 7.35 14.27
CA VAL A 68 -7.65 8.68 14.75
C VAL A 68 -8.28 9.81 13.95
N GLN A 69 -8.45 9.60 12.65
CA GLN A 69 -9.03 10.52 11.68
C GLN A 69 -10.48 10.86 12.04
N VAL A 70 -11.29 9.84 12.33
CA VAL A 70 -12.70 10.02 12.71
C VAL A 70 -12.82 10.73 14.05
N LYS A 71 -12.03 10.32 15.04
CA LYS A 71 -12.07 10.91 16.38
C LYS A 71 -11.66 12.38 16.38
N LEU A 72 -10.68 12.75 15.54
CA LEU A 72 -10.24 14.14 15.42
C LEU A 72 -11.32 15.05 14.83
N GLU A 73 -12.07 14.57 13.84
CA GLU A 73 -13.18 15.34 13.25
C GLU A 73 -14.38 15.46 14.20
N GLU A 74 -14.70 14.42 14.98
CA GLU A 74 -15.71 14.47 16.04
C GLU A 74 -15.39 15.58 17.06
N VAL A 75 -14.13 15.64 17.50
CA VAL A 75 -13.65 16.65 18.46
C VAL A 75 -13.78 18.05 17.88
N LYS A 76 -13.40 18.28 16.61
CA LYS A 76 -13.59 19.58 15.95
C LYS A 76 -15.06 20.00 15.87
N GLY A 77 -15.96 19.07 15.56
CA GLY A 77 -17.41 19.33 15.50
C GLY A 77 -18.01 19.75 16.84
N SER A 78 -17.54 19.16 17.95
CA SER A 78 -18.00 19.50 19.30
C SER A 78 -17.63 20.93 19.72
N TYR A 79 -16.44 21.42 19.37
CA TYR A 79 -16.04 22.79 19.69
C TYR A 79 -16.84 23.85 18.92
N VAL A 80 -17.14 23.63 17.63
CA VAL A 80 -17.92 24.57 16.81
C VAL A 80 -19.37 24.69 17.30
N ALA A 81 -19.95 23.62 17.84
CA ALA A 81 -21.29 23.64 18.42
C ALA A 81 -21.36 24.43 19.74
N LEU A 82 -20.29 24.45 20.55
CA LEU A 82 -20.25 25.18 21.82
C LEU A 82 -20.15 26.70 21.68
N TYR A 83 -19.60 27.19 20.56
CA TYR A 83 -19.51 28.64 20.27
C TYR A 83 -20.73 29.20 19.52
N ASN A 84 -21.74 28.38 19.20
CA ASN A 84 -23.03 28.84 18.67
C ASN A 84 -23.99 29.21 19.83
N LEU A 85 -23.57 30.19 20.64
CA LEU A 85 -24.43 30.97 21.54
C LEU A 85 -24.51 32.40 21.02
#